data_AF-A0A814WHD7-F1
#
_entry.id   AF-A0A814WHD7-F1
#
_cell.length_a   1.000
_cell.length_b   1.000
_cell.length_c   1.000
_cell.angle_alpha   90.00
_cell.angle_beta   90.00
_cell.angle_gamma   90.00
#
_symmetry.space_group_name_H-M   'P 1'
#
loop_
_entity.id
_entity.type
_entity.pdbx_description
1 polymer ?
#
loop_
_entity_poly.entity_id
_entity_poly.type
_entity_poly.pdbx_seq_one_letter_code
_entity_poly.pdbx_strand_id
1 'polypeptide(L)'
;MLGQIYLNKIDNDINFSPLFDEFAVRHEDDLLIISPHRYRLRRIKLNMNKKLNELHQITSPLKNSLKTKTNIRHKTMNKIRPVEYWGSLVDIQSRQIFVSINPNENIQKKLNHLTIKVTREPGYYIRHSLLNALSLRSHSYYFDRLYTTNKTLLKNFYALSCYYLKRLHSICIRFIQIYSYKYVQSKSLFLFRTIRSALRMLIKKAFIFNKRSIKLINQCKYVFFISCIRLVKQHRHLFQNDIIAKRFSHMARKLKYLNKTQKYEIKKIIGFKQLKM
;
A
#
# COMPACT_ATOMS: atom_id res chain seq x y z
N MET A 1 1.13 -0.59 -27.07
CA MET A 1 0.10 -0.95 -28.07
C MET A 1 0.47 -2.20 -28.86
N LEU A 2 1.63 -2.25 -29.54
CA LEU A 2 2.08 -3.46 -30.25
C LEU A 2 2.21 -4.70 -29.34
N GLY A 3 2.81 -4.58 -28.16
CA GLY A 3 2.95 -5.71 -27.22
C GLY A 3 1.61 -6.36 -26.83
N GLN A 4 0.53 -5.57 -26.72
CA GLN A 4 -0.79 -6.08 -26.38
C GLN A 4 -1.45 -6.82 -27.55
N ILE A 5 -1.22 -6.39 -28.79
CA ILE A 5 -1.65 -7.10 -29.99
C ILE A 5 -0.97 -8.46 -30.07
N TYR A 6 0.34 -8.53 -29.77
CA TYR A 6 1.07 -9.80 -29.74
C TYR A 6 0.59 -10.74 -28.65
N LEU A 7 0.34 -10.24 -27.43
CA LEU A 7 -0.18 -11.06 -26.34
C LEU A 7 -1.61 -11.57 -26.63
N ASN A 8 -2.45 -10.75 -27.26
CA ASN A 8 -3.78 -11.18 -27.72
C ASN A 8 -3.68 -12.26 -28.80
N LYS A 9 -2.70 -12.17 -29.71
CA LYS A 9 -2.43 -13.22 -30.69
C LYS A 9 -2.02 -14.53 -30.00
N ILE A 10 -1.15 -14.47 -29.00
CA ILE A 10 -0.78 -15.66 -28.21
C ILE A 10 -2.00 -16.26 -27.52
N ASP A 11 -2.85 -15.43 -26.90
CA ASP A 11 -4.07 -15.88 -26.25
C ASP A 11 -5.02 -16.58 -27.25
N ASN A 12 -5.14 -16.06 -28.48
CA ASN A 12 -5.89 -16.72 -29.55
C ASN A 12 -5.22 -18.04 -30.01
N ASP A 13 -3.91 -18.06 -30.22
CA ASP A 13 -3.17 -19.22 -30.72
C ASP A 13 -3.22 -20.42 -29.75
N ILE A 14 -3.35 -20.17 -28.45
CA ILE A 14 -3.53 -21.22 -27.43
C ILE A 14 -5.00 -21.55 -27.15
N ASN A 15 -5.93 -20.92 -27.88
CA ASN A 15 -7.38 -20.95 -27.63
C ASN A 15 -7.72 -20.64 -26.17
N PHE A 16 -7.07 -19.62 -25.59
CA PHE A 16 -7.37 -19.17 -24.25
C PHE A 16 -8.60 -18.27 -24.27
N SER A 17 -9.72 -18.85 -23.83
CA SER A 17 -10.90 -18.12 -23.39
C SER A 17 -11.19 -18.51 -21.94
N PRO A 18 -11.60 -17.59 -21.05
CA PRO A 18 -12.09 -17.98 -19.73
C PRO A 18 -13.41 -18.75 -19.87
N LEU A 19 -13.59 -19.81 -19.07
CA LEU A 19 -14.92 -20.41 -18.89
C LEU A 19 -15.83 -19.50 -18.06
N PHE A 20 -17.13 -19.79 -18.09
CA PHE A 20 -18.14 -19.10 -17.29
C PHE A 20 -17.84 -19.07 -15.79
N ASP A 21 -17.21 -20.12 -15.26
CA ASP A 21 -16.84 -20.26 -13.85
C ASP A 21 -15.38 -19.87 -13.55
N GLU A 22 -14.69 -19.27 -14.52
CA GLU A 22 -13.31 -18.81 -14.39
C GLU A 22 -13.23 -17.29 -14.32
N PHE A 23 -12.26 -16.81 -13.56
CA PHE A 23 -11.87 -15.41 -13.56
C PHE A 23 -10.49 -15.27 -14.21
N ALA A 24 -10.43 -14.53 -15.31
CA ALA A 24 -9.17 -14.21 -15.97
C ALA A 24 -9.07 -12.70 -16.19
N VAL A 25 -7.94 -12.12 -15.81
CA VAL A 25 -7.61 -10.73 -16.11
C VAL A 25 -6.17 -10.65 -16.57
N ARG A 26 -5.95 -9.95 -17.67
CA ARG A 26 -4.63 -9.62 -18.21
C ARG A 26 -4.40 -8.12 -18.12
N HIS A 27 -3.22 -7.72 -17.66
CA HIS A 27 -2.78 -6.33 -17.66
C HIS A 27 -1.38 -6.25 -18.24
N GLU A 28 -1.27 -5.80 -19.50
CA GLU A 28 -0.01 -5.78 -20.26
C GLU A 28 0.70 -7.14 -20.14
N ASP A 29 1.77 -7.21 -19.35
CA ASP A 29 2.62 -8.39 -19.19
C ASP A 29 2.16 -9.36 -18.08
N ASP A 30 1.22 -8.96 -17.22
CA ASP A 30 0.71 -9.78 -16.11
C ASP A 30 -0.60 -10.48 -16.48
N LEU A 31 -0.72 -11.77 -16.15
CA LEU A 31 -1.95 -12.55 -16.31
C LEU A 31 -2.31 -13.25 -15.01
N LEU A 32 -3.52 -13.00 -14.51
CA LEU A 32 -4.11 -13.72 -13.38
C LEU A 32 -5.27 -14.57 -13.88
N ILE A 33 -5.18 -15.88 -13.65
CA ILE A 33 -6.28 -16.82 -13.87
C ILE A 33 -6.61 -17.50 -12.53
N ILE A 34 -7.87 -17.44 -12.15
CA ILE A 34 -8.46 -18.16 -11.03
C ILE A 34 -9.50 -19.11 -11.63
N SER A 35 -9.31 -20.40 -11.42
CA SER A 35 -10.16 -21.43 -11.99
C SER A 35 -10.35 -22.57 -10.98
N PRO A 36 -11.56 -23.15 -10.90
CA PRO A 36 -11.77 -24.40 -10.18
C PRO A 36 -11.15 -25.60 -10.93
N HIS A 37 -10.90 -25.48 -12.24
CA HIS A 37 -10.42 -26.55 -13.12
C HIS A 37 -8.90 -26.65 -13.14
N ARG A 38 -8.32 -27.42 -12.21
CA ARG A 38 -6.86 -27.57 -12.08
C ARG A 38 -6.16 -28.02 -13.37
N TYR A 39 -6.76 -28.95 -14.11
CA TYR A 39 -6.16 -29.50 -15.34
C TYR A 39 -6.06 -28.42 -16.43
N ARG A 40 -7.02 -27.51 -16.49
CA ARG A 40 -7.08 -26.42 -17.45
C ARG A 40 -5.98 -25.39 -17.20
N LEU A 41 -5.77 -24.99 -15.94
CA LEU A 41 -4.65 -24.11 -15.56
C LEU A 41 -3.28 -24.69 -15.96
N ARG A 42 -3.09 -26.01 -15.84
CA ARG A 42 -1.86 -26.68 -16.27
C ARG A 42 -1.70 -26.63 -17.79
N ARG A 43 -2.77 -26.95 -18.54
CA ARG A 43 -2.77 -26.91 -20.00
C ARG A 43 -2.48 -25.50 -20.53
N ILE A 44 -3.13 -24.49 -19.97
CA ILE A 44 -2.91 -23.08 -20.34
C ILE A 44 -1.45 -22.69 -20.10
N LYS A 45 -0.86 -23.03 -18.94
CA LYS A 45 0.56 -22.74 -18.68
C LYS A 45 1.49 -23.43 -19.69
N LEU A 46 1.26 -24.71 -19.99
CA LEU A 46 2.09 -25.45 -20.93
C LEU A 46 2.03 -24.80 -22.33
N ASN A 47 0.83 -24.49 -22.81
CA ASN A 47 0.62 -23.86 -24.11
C ASN A 47 1.22 -22.45 -24.17
N MET A 48 1.01 -21.63 -23.14
CA MET A 48 1.60 -20.29 -23.05
C MET A 48 3.13 -20.34 -23.06
N ASN A 49 3.73 -21.21 -22.25
CA ASN A 49 5.19 -21.35 -22.23
C ASN A 49 5.75 -21.80 -23.58
N LYS A 50 5.07 -22.74 -24.26
CA LYS A 50 5.47 -23.20 -25.59
C LYS A 50 5.46 -22.05 -26.60
N LYS A 51 4.36 -21.29 -26.67
CA LYS A 51 4.22 -20.16 -27.60
C LYS A 51 5.18 -19.01 -27.30
N LEU A 52 5.40 -18.70 -26.03
CA LEU A 52 6.40 -17.71 -25.62
C LEU A 52 7.82 -18.15 -26.04
N ASN A 53 8.18 -19.42 -25.85
CA ASN A 53 9.48 -19.95 -26.26
C ASN A 53 9.67 -19.94 -27.78
N GLU A 54 8.64 -20.30 -28.56
CA GLU A 54 8.66 -20.19 -30.03
C GLU A 54 8.98 -18.75 -30.47
N LEU A 55 8.39 -17.75 -29.81
CA LEU A 55 8.67 -16.34 -30.07
C LEU A 55 10.08 -15.92 -29.63
N HIS A 56 10.56 -16.41 -28.48
CA HIS A 56 11.91 -16.12 -27.98
C HIS A 56 13.02 -16.69 -28.87
N GLN A 57 12.77 -17.77 -29.61
CA GLN A 57 13.73 -18.32 -30.57
C GLN A 57 13.92 -17.44 -31.81
N ILE A 58 12.91 -16.63 -32.17
CA ILE A 58 12.94 -15.74 -33.35
C ILE A 58 13.69 -14.43 -33.04
N THR A 59 13.80 -14.04 -31.76
CA THR A 59 14.47 -12.81 -31.33
C THR A 59 15.51 -13.08 -30.25
N SER A 60 16.79 -13.23 -30.61
CA SER A 60 17.90 -13.20 -29.63
C SER A 60 18.99 -12.22 -30.08
N PRO A 61 19.17 -11.14 -29.30
CA PRO A 61 20.25 -11.20 -28.29
C PRO A 61 19.77 -11.03 -26.84
N LEU A 62 18.46 -11.00 -26.57
CA LEU A 62 17.87 -10.76 -25.24
C LEU A 62 17.69 -12.03 -24.38
N LYS A 63 18.49 -13.08 -24.60
CA LYS A 63 18.39 -14.37 -23.87
C LYS A 63 18.49 -14.26 -22.33
N ASN A 64 18.95 -13.13 -21.78
CA ASN A 64 19.21 -12.99 -20.35
C ASN A 64 18.21 -12.14 -19.55
N SER A 65 17.24 -11.44 -20.17
CA SER A 65 16.42 -10.43 -19.44
C SER A 65 14.96 -10.80 -19.16
N LEU A 66 14.34 -11.72 -19.91
CA LEU A 66 12.92 -12.04 -19.77
C LEU A 66 12.70 -13.35 -18.99
N LYS A 67 12.79 -13.27 -17.65
CA LYS A 67 12.37 -14.38 -16.78
C LYS A 67 10.86 -14.33 -16.56
N THR A 68 10.09 -15.11 -17.32
CA THR A 68 8.66 -15.31 -17.07
C THR A 68 8.46 -16.10 -15.78
N LYS A 69 8.10 -15.42 -14.68
CA LYS A 69 7.80 -16.08 -13.39
C LYS A 69 6.37 -16.62 -13.39
N THR A 70 6.17 -17.80 -13.97
CA THR A 70 4.86 -18.49 -13.91
C THR A 70 4.68 -19.27 -12.62
N ASN A 71 4.20 -18.59 -11.57
CA ASN A 71 3.90 -19.20 -10.28
C ASN A 71 2.52 -19.88 -10.27
N ILE A 72 2.46 -21.19 -10.57
CA ILE A 72 1.26 -21.97 -10.22
C ILE A 72 1.39 -22.45 -8.77
N ARG A 73 0.56 -21.89 -7.89
CA ARG A 73 0.51 -22.31 -6.49
C ARG A 73 -0.55 -23.40 -6.33
N HIS A 74 -0.09 -24.64 -6.17
CA HIS A 74 -0.93 -25.78 -5.82
C HIS A 74 -0.77 -26.10 -4.35
N LYS A 75 -1.76 -25.83 -3.52
CA LYS A 75 -1.85 -26.42 -2.18
C LYS A 75 -3.31 -26.71 -1.83
N THR A 76 -3.53 -27.59 -0.86
CA THR A 76 -4.85 -27.80 -0.24
C THR A 76 -5.46 -26.46 0.20
N MET A 77 -6.79 -26.39 0.29
CA MET A 77 -7.56 -25.17 0.60
C MET A 77 -7.15 -24.45 1.90
N ASN A 78 -6.27 -24.99 2.72
CA ASN A 78 -5.75 -24.32 3.93
C ASN A 78 -4.36 -23.71 3.76
N LYS A 79 -3.74 -23.85 2.57
CA LYS A 79 -2.33 -23.51 2.35
C LYS A 79 -2.10 -22.51 1.20
N ILE A 80 -3.15 -22.03 0.51
CA ILE A 80 -2.97 -21.08 -0.60
C ILE A 80 -2.66 -19.71 -0.01
N ARG A 81 -1.41 -19.25 -0.20
CA ARG A 81 -1.01 -17.90 0.17
C ARG A 81 -1.58 -16.89 -0.84
N PRO A 82 -1.94 -15.67 -0.41
CA PRO A 82 -2.38 -14.60 -1.31
C PRO A 82 -1.44 -14.44 -2.51
N VAL A 83 -2.03 -14.30 -3.69
CA VAL A 83 -1.30 -14.12 -4.95
C VAL A 83 -1.05 -12.64 -5.13
N GLU A 84 0.20 -12.27 -5.37
CA GLU A 84 0.51 -10.89 -5.75
C GLU A 84 0.15 -10.70 -7.21
N TYR A 85 -0.70 -9.73 -7.49
CA TYR A 85 -1.11 -9.34 -8.82
C TYR A 85 -1.22 -7.82 -8.88
N TRP A 86 -0.44 -7.22 -9.78
CA TRP A 86 -0.51 -5.79 -10.09
C TRP A 86 -0.41 -4.87 -8.85
N GLY A 87 0.54 -5.18 -7.96
CA GLY A 87 0.78 -4.43 -6.72
C GLY A 87 -0.25 -4.65 -5.61
N SER A 88 -1.18 -5.60 -5.79
CA SER A 88 -2.17 -6.02 -4.79
C SER A 88 -1.96 -7.47 -4.40
N LEU A 89 -2.37 -7.84 -3.19
CA LEU A 89 -2.39 -9.23 -2.72
C LEU A 89 -3.83 -9.75 -2.77
N VAL A 90 -4.10 -10.66 -3.70
CA VAL A 90 -5.42 -11.27 -3.87
C VAL A 90 -5.46 -12.60 -3.13
N ASP A 91 -6.29 -12.65 -2.08
CA ASP A 91 -6.60 -13.90 -1.40
C ASP A 91 -7.85 -14.52 -1.99
N ILE A 92 -7.63 -15.59 -2.76
CA ILE A 92 -8.67 -16.33 -3.46
C ILE A 92 -9.60 -17.05 -2.45
N GLN A 93 -9.09 -17.44 -1.28
CA GLN A 93 -9.85 -18.23 -0.31
C GLN A 93 -10.85 -17.36 0.43
N SER A 94 -10.38 -16.26 0.99
CA SER A 94 -11.22 -15.31 1.71
C SER A 94 -11.93 -14.32 0.78
N ARG A 95 -11.65 -14.38 -0.53
CA ARG A 95 -12.12 -13.44 -1.57
C ARG A 95 -11.82 -11.99 -1.20
N GLN A 96 -10.67 -11.77 -0.56
CA GLN A 96 -10.25 -10.47 -0.05
C GLN A 96 -9.06 -9.92 -0.82
N ILE A 97 -9.07 -8.61 -1.01
CA ILE A 97 -7.94 -7.88 -1.60
C ILE A 97 -7.20 -7.18 -0.48
N PHE A 98 -5.89 -7.41 -0.41
CA PHE A 98 -4.99 -6.82 0.54
C PHE A 98 -4.01 -5.88 -0.16
N VAL A 99 -3.60 -4.84 0.58
CA VAL A 99 -2.51 -3.97 0.13
C VAL A 99 -1.21 -4.78 0.12
N SER A 100 -0.51 -4.84 -1.03
CA SER A 100 0.83 -5.42 -1.07
C SER A 100 1.79 -4.51 -0.30
N ILE A 101 2.38 -5.04 0.76
CA ILE A 101 3.52 -4.42 1.44
C ILE A 101 4.66 -5.40 1.28
N ASN A 102 5.62 -5.11 0.41
CA ASN A 102 6.86 -5.88 0.37
C ASN A 102 7.63 -5.64 1.67
N PRO A 103 7.74 -6.64 2.57
CA PRO A 103 8.47 -6.46 3.83
C PRO A 103 9.99 -6.40 3.61
N ASN A 104 10.46 -7.01 2.51
CA ASN A 104 11.87 -7.15 2.16
C ASN A 104 12.37 -6.07 1.21
N GLU A 105 11.54 -5.08 0.85
CA GLU A 105 12.01 -3.94 0.08
C GLU A 105 12.89 -3.05 0.95
N ASN A 106 14.20 -3.13 0.71
CA ASN A 106 15.18 -2.25 1.34
C ASN A 106 14.76 -0.79 1.16
N ILE A 107 14.53 -0.11 2.28
CA ILE A 107 14.14 1.31 2.34
C ILE A 107 15.16 2.18 1.58
N GLN A 108 16.44 1.78 1.58
CA GLN A 108 17.51 2.42 0.79
C GLN A 108 17.29 2.38 -0.73
N LYS A 109 16.78 1.27 -1.29
CA LYS A 109 16.51 1.18 -2.74
C LYS A 109 15.40 2.14 -3.16
N LYS A 110 14.36 2.32 -2.35
CA LYS A 110 13.27 3.29 -2.63
C LYS A 110 13.65 4.75 -2.38
N LEU A 111 14.57 5.02 -1.44
CA LEU A 111 15.14 6.37 -1.26
C LEU A 111 15.78 6.87 -2.57
N ASN A 112 16.41 5.98 -3.34
CA ASN A 112 17.03 6.30 -4.63
C ASN A 112 16.03 6.65 -5.75
N HIS A 113 14.77 6.22 -5.65
CA HIS A 113 13.74 6.48 -6.67
C HIS A 113 12.79 7.66 -6.36
N LEU A 114 12.87 8.25 -5.17
CA LEU A 114 12.11 9.45 -4.83
C LEU A 114 12.83 10.68 -5.39
N THR A 115 12.46 11.08 -6.61
CA THR A 115 12.87 12.36 -7.18
C THR A 115 12.20 13.49 -6.42
N ILE A 116 12.99 14.46 -5.94
CA ILE A 116 12.48 15.69 -5.32
C ILE A 116 12.82 16.85 -6.25
N LYS A 117 11.81 17.64 -6.63
CA LYS A 117 12.04 18.88 -7.37
C LYS A 117 12.45 19.97 -6.40
N VAL A 118 13.64 20.55 -6.59
CA VAL A 118 14.06 21.77 -5.89
C VAL A 118 13.17 22.90 -6.39
N THR A 119 12.37 23.48 -5.51
CA THR A 119 11.38 24.51 -5.85
C THR A 119 11.40 25.62 -4.80
N ARG A 120 10.94 26.82 -5.21
CA ARG A 120 10.71 27.95 -4.29
C ARG A 120 9.56 27.68 -3.31
N GLU A 121 8.66 26.76 -3.65
CA GLU A 121 7.52 26.34 -2.82
C GLU A 121 7.61 24.87 -2.35
N PRO A 122 8.59 24.53 -1.50
CA PRO A 122 8.81 23.15 -1.07
C PRO A 122 7.62 22.57 -0.30
N GLY A 123 6.83 23.41 0.38
CA GLY A 123 5.61 22.99 1.07
C GLY A 123 4.55 22.45 0.11
N TYR A 124 4.30 23.14 -1.00
CA TYR A 124 3.35 22.66 -2.02
C TYR A 124 3.78 21.30 -2.55
N TYR A 125 5.07 21.17 -2.91
CA TYR A 125 5.63 19.93 -3.43
C TYR A 125 5.53 18.75 -2.44
N ILE A 126 5.89 18.95 -1.17
CA ILE A 126 5.79 17.91 -0.13
C ILE A 126 4.34 17.45 0.01
N ARG A 127 3.40 18.40 0.12
CA ARG A 127 1.97 18.08 0.28
C ARG A 127 1.45 17.33 -0.95
N HIS A 128 1.75 17.81 -2.15
CA HIS A 128 1.29 17.20 -3.39
C HIS A 128 1.88 15.80 -3.57
N SER A 129 3.19 15.62 -3.38
CA SER A 129 3.86 14.31 -3.49
C SER A 129 3.33 13.29 -2.47
N LEU A 130 3.07 13.72 -1.24
CA LEU A 130 2.54 12.85 -0.18
C LEU A 130 1.06 12.51 -0.36
N LEU A 131 0.23 13.49 -0.67
CA LEU A 131 -1.20 13.27 -0.83
C LEU A 131 -1.51 12.57 -2.14
N ASN A 132 -0.78 12.82 -3.23
CA ASN A 132 -1.01 12.12 -4.49
C ASN A 132 -0.75 10.62 -4.36
N ALA A 133 0.24 10.23 -3.56
CA ALA A 133 0.50 8.83 -3.27
C ALA A 133 -0.70 8.12 -2.61
N LEU A 134 -1.52 8.86 -1.86
CA LEU A 134 -2.75 8.35 -1.28
C LEU A 134 -3.99 8.60 -2.15
N SER A 135 -3.88 9.43 -3.20
CA SER A 135 -4.98 9.85 -4.08
C SER A 135 -5.37 8.79 -5.12
N LEU A 136 -4.51 7.79 -5.36
CA LEU A 136 -4.75 6.71 -6.33
C LEU A 136 -6.14 6.07 -6.18
N ARG A 137 -6.92 6.09 -7.27
CA ARG A 137 -8.30 5.58 -7.28
C ARG A 137 -8.37 4.11 -6.86
N SER A 138 -7.37 3.31 -7.26
CA SER A 138 -7.22 1.90 -6.94
C SER A 138 -7.25 1.61 -5.43
N HIS A 139 -6.80 2.54 -4.58
CA HIS A 139 -6.84 2.36 -3.13
C HIS A 139 -8.25 2.22 -2.55
N SER A 140 -9.28 2.65 -3.29
CA SER A 140 -10.67 2.55 -2.86
C SER A 140 -11.18 1.10 -2.93
N TYR A 141 -10.63 0.27 -3.82
CA TYR A 141 -10.99 -1.15 -3.94
C TYR A 141 -10.58 -1.97 -2.72
N TYR A 142 -9.53 -1.55 -2.01
CA TYR A 142 -9.11 -2.16 -0.73
C TYR A 142 -10.10 -1.95 0.42
N PHE A 143 -11.13 -1.14 0.20
CA PHE A 143 -12.16 -0.83 1.18
C PHE A 143 -13.56 -1.12 0.65
N ASP A 144 -13.69 -1.77 -0.50
CA ASP A 144 -15.01 -2.10 -1.02
C ASP A 144 -15.66 -3.18 -0.14
N ARG A 145 -16.88 -2.90 0.33
CA ARG A 145 -17.65 -3.80 1.21
C ARG A 145 -17.92 -5.16 0.56
N LEU A 146 -17.91 -5.23 -0.77
CA LEU A 146 -18.12 -6.49 -1.51
C LEU A 146 -16.99 -7.49 -1.27
N TYR A 147 -15.77 -6.99 -1.06
CA TYR A 147 -14.55 -7.80 -0.97
C TYR A 147 -13.82 -7.65 0.37
N THR A 148 -14.34 -6.83 1.30
CA THR A 148 -13.66 -6.54 2.56
C THR A 148 -14.55 -6.62 3.78
N THR A 149 -14.05 -7.36 4.78
CA THR A 149 -14.62 -7.40 6.13
C THR A 149 -14.07 -6.23 6.95
N ASN A 150 -14.71 -5.91 8.08
CA ASN A 150 -14.19 -4.89 9.00
C ASN A 150 -12.75 -5.18 9.45
N LYS A 151 -12.39 -6.46 9.62
CA LYS A 151 -11.04 -6.88 10.00
C LYS A 151 -10.04 -6.59 8.88
N THR A 152 -10.38 -6.87 7.62
CA THR A 152 -9.48 -6.57 6.49
C THR A 152 -9.41 -5.10 6.15
N LEU A 153 -10.52 -4.37 6.29
CA LEU A 153 -10.54 -2.91 6.19
C LEU A 153 -9.50 -2.29 7.12
N LEU A 154 -9.47 -2.68 8.39
CA LEU A 154 -8.49 -2.17 9.35
C LEU A 154 -7.05 -2.57 8.99
N LYS A 155 -6.83 -3.80 8.48
CA LYS A 155 -5.51 -4.24 8.00
C LYS A 155 -5.04 -3.42 6.80
N ASN A 156 -5.89 -3.21 5.79
CA ASN A 156 -5.60 -2.42 4.60
C ASN A 156 -5.39 -0.94 4.96
N PHE A 157 -6.18 -0.43 5.90
CA PHE A 157 -6.04 0.92 6.41
C PHE A 157 -4.69 1.11 7.14
N TYR A 158 -4.29 0.15 7.98
CA TYR A 158 -2.97 0.13 8.61
C TYR A 158 -1.85 0.10 7.56
N ALA A 159 -1.97 -0.78 6.56
CA ALA A 159 -1.00 -0.93 5.49
C ALA A 159 -0.75 0.39 4.73
N LEU A 160 -1.83 1.06 4.27
CA LEU A 160 -1.73 2.35 3.60
C LEU A 160 -1.21 3.46 4.53
N SER A 161 -1.54 3.40 5.82
CA SER A 161 -0.99 4.33 6.81
C SER A 161 0.52 4.16 6.94
N CYS A 162 1.01 2.93 7.03
CA CYS A 162 2.45 2.63 7.06
C CYS A 162 3.15 3.05 5.75
N TYR A 163 2.54 2.79 4.60
CA TYR A 163 3.06 3.22 3.30
C TYR A 163 3.24 4.75 3.24
N TYR A 164 2.20 5.51 3.63
CA TYR A 164 2.26 6.97 3.70
C TYR A 164 3.36 7.46 4.64
N LEU A 165 3.47 6.87 5.84
CA LEU A 165 4.44 7.29 6.85
C LEU A 165 5.89 6.97 6.45
N LYS A 166 6.12 5.81 5.81
CA LYS A 166 7.43 5.49 5.22
C LYS A 166 7.80 6.50 4.14
N ARG A 167 6.86 6.86 3.26
CA ARG A 167 7.09 7.87 2.21
C ARG A 167 7.37 9.25 2.80
N LEU A 168 6.66 9.66 3.85
CA LEU A 168 6.94 10.88 4.60
C LEU A 168 8.36 10.89 5.15
N HIS A 169 8.78 9.81 5.81
CA HIS A 169 10.15 9.69 6.30
C HIS A 169 11.18 9.84 5.17
N SER A 170 11.01 9.11 4.07
CA SER A 170 11.92 9.21 2.92
C SER A 170 12.01 10.62 2.34
N ILE A 171 10.88 11.33 2.25
CA ILE A 171 10.85 12.73 1.81
C ILE A 171 11.59 13.62 2.80
N CYS A 172 11.36 13.49 4.11
CA CYS A 172 12.07 14.28 5.11
C CYS A 172 13.59 14.08 5.02
N ILE A 173 14.07 12.84 4.87
CA ILE A 173 15.51 12.55 4.71
C ILE A 173 16.09 13.22 3.46
N ARG A 174 15.41 13.11 2.32
CA ARG A 174 15.83 13.78 1.08
C ARG A 174 15.82 15.31 1.20
N PHE A 175 14.85 15.89 1.91
CA PHE A 175 14.82 17.32 2.17
C PHE A 175 15.97 17.80 3.07
N ILE A 176 16.41 16.97 4.02
CA ILE A 176 17.59 17.26 4.83
C ILE A 176 18.85 17.32 3.95
N GLN A 177 18.98 16.40 3.00
CA GLN A 177 20.12 16.36 2.08
C GLN A 177 20.20 17.61 1.19
N ILE A 178 19.05 18.17 0.78
CA ILE A 178 19.00 19.32 -0.14
C ILE A 178 19.10 20.67 0.60
N TYR A 179 18.41 20.81 1.74
CA TYR A 179 18.29 22.09 2.43
C TYR A 179 19.14 22.11 3.70
N SER A 180 18.58 21.58 4.79
CA SER A 180 19.29 21.34 6.04
C SER A 180 18.37 20.65 7.02
N TYR A 181 18.97 20.08 8.06
CA TYR A 181 18.24 19.52 9.19
C TYR A 181 17.36 20.56 9.91
N LYS A 182 17.91 21.74 10.21
CA LYS A 182 17.18 22.85 10.88
C LYS A 182 15.97 23.30 10.05
N TYR A 183 16.11 23.34 8.72
CA TYR A 183 15.01 23.69 7.84
C TYR A 183 13.83 22.71 7.99
N VAL A 184 14.07 21.41 7.92
CA VAL A 184 13.00 20.39 8.04
C VAL A 184 12.34 20.44 9.41
N GLN A 185 13.12 20.57 10.49
CA GLN A 185 12.58 20.73 11.83
C GLN A 185 11.67 21.96 11.96
N SER A 186 12.06 23.10 11.38
CA SER A 186 11.25 24.33 11.40
C SER A 186 9.86 24.13 10.74
N LYS A 187 9.76 23.17 9.81
CA LYS A 187 8.50 22.84 9.11
C LYS A 187 7.68 21.76 9.80
N SER A 188 8.02 21.35 11.03
CA SER A 188 7.27 20.34 11.80
C SER A 188 5.76 20.59 11.86
N LEU A 189 5.34 21.83 12.08
CA LEU A 189 3.92 22.19 12.13
C LEU A 189 3.20 21.96 10.79
N PHE A 190 3.88 22.27 9.69
CA PHE A 190 3.40 21.99 8.35
C PHE A 190 3.31 20.48 8.09
N LEU A 191 4.31 19.69 8.50
CA LEU A 191 4.27 18.22 8.39
C LEU A 191 3.10 17.61 9.20
N PHE A 192 2.80 18.12 10.39
CA PHE A 192 1.60 17.68 11.13
C PHE A 192 0.29 18.04 10.41
N ARG A 193 0.23 19.17 9.70
CA ARG A 193 -0.92 19.53 8.87
C ARG A 193 -1.08 18.56 7.68
N THR A 194 0.01 18.16 7.02
CA THR A 194 -0.07 17.17 5.93
C THR A 194 -0.49 15.79 6.44
N ILE A 195 0.03 15.33 7.58
CA ILE A 195 -0.40 14.10 8.27
C ILE A 195 -1.91 14.14 8.56
N ARG A 196 -2.44 15.26 9.07
CA ARG A 196 -3.88 15.41 9.32
C ARG A 196 -4.71 15.34 8.04
N SER A 197 -4.24 15.94 6.95
CA SER A 197 -4.91 15.88 5.65
C SER A 197 -4.91 14.44 5.09
N ALA A 198 -3.81 13.71 5.24
CA ALA A 198 -3.71 12.31 4.85
C ALA A 198 -4.73 11.43 5.59
N LEU A 199 -4.86 11.59 6.92
CA LEU A 199 -5.88 10.89 7.71
C LEU A 199 -7.30 11.14 7.19
N ARG A 200 -7.63 12.41 6.92
CA ARG A 200 -8.96 12.77 6.39
C ARG A 200 -9.24 12.09 5.05
N MET A 201 -8.25 12.06 4.18
CA MET A 201 -8.38 11.45 2.86
C MET A 201 -8.50 9.92 2.94
N LEU A 202 -7.69 9.27 3.79
CA LEU A 202 -7.78 7.83 4.03
C LEU A 202 -9.14 7.44 4.63
N ILE A 203 -9.65 8.20 5.60
CA ILE A 203 -11.01 7.97 6.14
C ILE A 203 -12.05 8.16 5.04
N LYS A 204 -11.96 9.24 4.24
CA LYS A 204 -12.91 9.43 3.13
C LYS A 204 -12.91 8.18 2.25
N LYS A 205 -11.75 7.72 1.79
CA LYS A 205 -11.62 6.52 0.95
C LYS A 205 -12.16 5.25 1.59
N ALA A 206 -11.81 5.01 2.85
CA ALA A 206 -12.26 3.82 3.58
C ALA A 206 -13.78 3.73 3.72
N PHE A 207 -14.49 4.87 3.63
CA PHE A 207 -15.94 4.94 3.82
C PHE A 207 -16.68 5.52 2.61
N ILE A 208 -16.08 5.50 1.40
CA ILE A 208 -16.83 5.80 0.16
C ILE A 208 -17.85 4.69 -0.12
N PHE A 209 -17.43 3.43 -0.02
CA PHE A 209 -18.26 2.25 -0.33
C PHE A 209 -18.78 1.50 0.91
N ASN A 210 -18.46 2.00 2.12
CA ASN A 210 -18.91 1.39 3.38
C ASN A 210 -19.95 2.27 4.08
N LYS A 211 -20.89 1.63 4.79
CA LYS A 211 -21.75 2.35 5.75
C LYS A 211 -20.86 3.03 6.79
N ARG A 212 -21.12 4.32 7.05
CA ARG A 212 -20.35 5.10 8.04
C ARG A 212 -20.63 4.60 9.45
N SER A 213 -19.75 3.74 9.95
CA SER A 213 -19.75 3.30 11.35
C SER A 213 -18.83 4.18 12.18
N ILE A 214 -19.38 4.90 13.17
CA ILE A 214 -18.61 5.74 14.09
C ILE A 214 -17.54 4.92 14.82
N LYS A 215 -17.87 3.69 15.23
CA LYS A 215 -16.95 2.76 15.90
C LYS A 215 -15.76 2.43 14.99
N LEU A 216 -16.02 2.06 13.73
CA LEU A 216 -14.97 1.69 12.78
C LEU A 216 -14.10 2.90 12.39
N ILE A 217 -14.70 4.08 12.19
CA ILE A 217 -13.96 5.32 11.92
C ILE A 217 -12.97 5.63 13.06
N ASN A 218 -13.39 5.45 14.32
CA ASN A 218 -12.51 5.70 15.46
C ASN A 218 -11.40 4.65 15.58
N GLN A 219 -11.66 3.39 15.23
CA GLN A 219 -10.62 2.36 15.11
C GLN A 219 -9.60 2.72 14.02
N CYS A 220 -10.03 3.18 12.84
CA CYS A 220 -9.12 3.68 11.79
C CYS A 220 -8.27 4.85 12.29
N LYS A 221 -8.88 5.84 12.97
CA LYS A 221 -8.13 6.98 13.55
C LYS A 221 -7.10 6.50 14.57
N TYR A 222 -7.47 5.56 15.43
CA TYR A 222 -6.58 4.97 16.43
C TYR A 222 -5.36 4.28 15.78
N VAL A 223 -5.62 3.43 14.78
CA VAL A 223 -4.58 2.74 14.01
C VAL A 223 -3.62 3.73 13.35
N PHE A 224 -4.15 4.74 12.64
CA PHE A 224 -3.34 5.79 12.03
C PHE A 224 -2.48 6.52 13.07
N PHE A 225 -3.09 6.86 14.20
CA PHE A 225 -2.46 7.62 15.26
C PHE A 225 -1.27 6.87 15.87
N ILE A 226 -1.43 5.59 16.21
CA ILE A 226 -0.34 4.77 16.73
C ILE A 226 0.81 4.66 15.72
N SER A 227 0.49 4.40 14.46
CA SER A 227 1.51 4.33 13.41
C SER A 227 2.28 5.64 13.28
N CYS A 228 1.59 6.79 13.37
CA CYS A 228 2.23 8.11 13.36
C CYS A 228 3.16 8.31 14.56
N ILE A 229 2.73 7.95 15.78
CA ILE A 229 3.58 8.13 16.96
C ILE A 229 4.82 7.25 16.88
N ARG A 230 4.67 5.99 16.45
CA ARG A 230 5.82 5.08 16.28
C ARG A 230 6.85 5.66 15.32
N LEU A 231 6.42 6.17 14.17
CA LEU A 231 7.31 6.83 13.19
C LEU A 231 8.02 8.04 13.80
N VAL A 232 7.27 8.98 14.39
CA VAL A 232 7.82 10.23 14.94
C VAL A 232 8.78 9.95 16.09
N LYS A 233 8.54 8.91 16.91
CA LYS A 233 9.49 8.50 17.95
C LYS A 233 10.78 7.93 17.38
N GLN A 234 10.68 7.01 16.42
CA GLN A 234 11.85 6.42 15.77
C GLN A 234 12.72 7.49 15.08
N HIS A 235 12.08 8.52 14.54
CA HIS A 235 12.74 9.60 13.82
C HIS A 235 12.56 10.95 14.52
N ARG A 236 12.70 10.97 15.85
CA ARG A 236 12.44 12.17 16.67
C ARG A 236 13.28 13.38 16.24
N HIS A 237 14.50 13.12 15.78
CA HIS A 237 15.41 14.13 15.23
C HIS A 237 14.75 14.94 14.08
N LEU A 238 13.86 14.35 13.28
CA LEU A 238 13.22 15.06 12.16
C LEU A 238 12.18 16.10 12.58
N PHE A 239 11.78 16.15 13.85
CA PHE A 239 10.68 16.96 14.34
C PHE A 239 11.09 17.82 15.55
N GLN A 240 10.50 19.01 15.67
CA GLN A 240 10.71 19.87 16.83
C GLN A 240 10.03 19.29 18.08
N ASN A 241 10.81 19.03 19.13
CA ASN A 241 10.38 18.36 20.35
C ASN A 241 9.14 19.00 21.02
N ASP A 242 9.12 20.32 21.10
CA ASP A 242 8.04 21.07 21.77
C ASP A 242 6.68 20.90 21.08
N ILE A 243 6.71 20.71 19.76
CA ILE A 243 5.52 20.53 18.94
C ILE A 243 4.98 19.10 19.07
N ILE A 244 5.86 18.10 19.18
CA ILE A 244 5.48 16.67 19.20
C ILE A 244 4.50 16.39 20.35
N ALA A 245 4.83 16.78 21.57
CA ALA A 245 4.00 16.52 22.75
C ALA A 245 2.64 17.24 22.67
N LYS A 246 2.64 18.52 22.29
CA LYS A 246 1.41 19.32 22.13
C LYS A 246 0.49 18.77 21.04
N ARG A 247 1.05 18.26 19.93
CA ARG A 247 0.25 17.70 18.83
C ARG A 247 -0.30 16.33 19.15
N PHE A 248 0.51 15.43 19.72
CA PHE A 248 0.03 14.09 20.07
C PHE A 248 -0.99 14.11 21.21
N SER A 249 -0.82 14.96 22.22
CA SER A 249 -1.84 15.15 23.26
C SER A 249 -3.18 15.65 22.68
N HIS A 250 -3.15 16.66 21.81
CA HIS A 250 -4.36 17.16 21.16
C HIS A 250 -5.01 16.13 20.23
N MET A 251 -4.23 15.32 19.51
CA MET A 251 -4.78 14.23 18.68
C MET A 251 -5.38 13.10 19.53
N ALA A 252 -4.75 12.75 20.66
CA ALA A 252 -5.27 11.75 21.60
C ALA A 252 -6.63 12.15 22.17
N ARG A 253 -6.83 13.44 22.53
CA ARG A 253 -8.13 13.95 23.00
C ARG A 253 -9.25 13.79 21.97
N LYS A 254 -8.93 13.70 20.67
CA LYS A 254 -9.92 13.55 19.58
C LYS A 254 -10.28 12.10 19.28
N LEU A 255 -9.62 11.13 19.91
CA LEU A 255 -9.96 9.72 19.80
C LEU A 255 -11.07 9.39 20.79
N LYS A 256 -12.31 9.30 20.30
CA LYS A 256 -13.48 8.87 21.08
C LYS A 256 -13.59 7.33 21.05
N TYR A 257 -14.26 6.76 22.05
CA TYR A 257 -14.56 5.31 22.13
C TYR A 257 -13.34 4.39 22.20
N LEU A 258 -12.27 4.84 22.86
CA LEU A 258 -11.12 3.99 23.16
C LEU A 258 -11.38 3.13 24.39
N ASN A 259 -11.03 1.84 24.30
CA ASN A 259 -11.07 0.93 25.45
C ASN A 259 -9.96 1.28 26.46
N LYS A 260 -10.07 0.80 27.70
CA LYS A 260 -9.08 1.06 28.77
C LYS A 260 -7.65 0.70 28.33
N THR A 261 -7.47 -0.44 27.68
CA THR A 261 -6.19 -0.91 27.13
C THR A 261 -5.61 0.05 26.09
N GLN A 262 -6.42 0.52 25.14
CA GLN A 262 -6.01 1.46 24.10
C GLN A 262 -5.62 2.83 24.66
N LYS A 263 -6.35 3.31 25.67
CA LYS A 263 -5.99 4.54 26.39
C LYS A 263 -4.65 4.38 27.11
N TYR A 264 -4.41 3.23 27.74
CA TYR A 264 -3.15 2.93 28.41
C TYR A 264 -1.99 2.86 27.40
N GLU A 265 -2.15 2.18 26.27
CA GLU A 265 -1.15 2.14 25.20
C GLU A 265 -0.80 3.54 24.71
N ILE A 266 -1.81 4.39 24.44
CA ILE A 266 -1.55 5.77 24.02
C ILE A 266 -0.79 6.54 25.11
N LYS A 267 -1.16 6.42 26.39
CA LYS A 267 -0.46 7.09 27.49
C LYS A 267 0.99 6.63 27.60
N LYS A 268 1.23 5.30 27.55
CA LYS A 268 2.56 4.68 27.55
C LYS A 268 3.40 5.16 26.37
N ILE A 269 2.79 5.21 25.18
CA ILE A 269 3.48 5.63 23.96
C ILE A 269 3.73 7.15 23.96
N ILE A 270 2.82 8.01 24.43
CA ILE A 270 3.07 9.46 24.45
C ILE A 270 4.10 9.84 25.53
N GLY A 271 4.27 9.01 26.56
CA GLY A 271 5.19 9.30 27.66
C GLY A 271 4.65 10.42 28.54
N PHE A 272 3.38 10.33 28.93
CA PHE A 272 2.89 11.14 30.05
C PHE A 272 3.60 10.66 31.33
N LYS A 273 4.76 11.27 31.65
CA LYS A 273 5.07 11.54 33.06
C LYS A 273 3.90 12.38 33.58
N GLN A 274 3.11 11.76 34.45
CA GLN A 274 2.09 12.33 35.34
C GLN A 274 1.57 13.72 34.92
N LEU A 275 0.44 13.76 34.21
CA LEU A 275 -0.52 14.84 34.49
C LEU A 275 -1.00 14.55 35.91
N LYS A 276 -0.42 15.26 36.89
CA LYS A 276 -0.98 15.34 38.24
C LYS A 276 -2.45 15.73 38.09
N MET A 277 -3.31 14.89 38.68
CA MET A 277 -4.64 15.35 39.11
C MET A 277 -4.43 16.44 40.15
#